data_AF-A0AAV8HVI6-F1
#
_entry.id   AF-A0AAV8HVI6-F1
#
_cell.length_a   1.000
_cell.length_b   1.000
_cell.length_c   1.000
_cell.angle_alpha   90.00
_cell.angle_beta   90.00
_cell.angle_gamma   90.00
#
_symmetry.space_group_name_H-M   'P 1'
#
loop_
_entity.id
_entity.type
_entity.pdbx_description
1 polymer ?
#
loop_
_entity_poly.entity_id
_entity_poly.type
_entity_poly.pdbx_seq_one_letter_code
_entity_poly.pdbx_strand_id
1 'polypeptide(L)'
;MPISVAAKELGVSTSTLKYRCRELDIPYWPYLKMKSLATLESSVLGFARAGSQHIIRHIREEMEAIMDNPTLKISDETKDLRYRMYELKKKMKRKATGAV
;
A
#
# COMPACT_ATOMS: atom_id res chain seq x y z
N MET A 1 6.43 3.80 -6.87
CA MET A 1 7.90 4.03 -6.80
C MET A 1 8.24 5.18 -5.83
N PRO A 2 9.43 5.21 -5.18
CA PRO A 2 9.87 6.36 -4.39
C PRO A 2 10.02 7.63 -5.25
N ILE A 3 9.79 8.81 -4.66
CA ILE A 3 9.90 10.10 -5.38
C ILE A 3 11.34 10.38 -5.88
N SER A 4 12.37 9.87 -5.21
CA SER A 4 13.77 9.99 -5.65
C SER A 4 14.03 9.25 -6.95
N VAL A 5 13.42 8.07 -7.11
CA VAL A 5 13.51 7.28 -8.33
C VAL A 5 12.73 7.97 -9.45
N ALA A 6 11.52 8.46 -9.15
CA ALA A 6 10.71 9.21 -10.12
C ALA A 6 11.43 10.46 -10.63
N ALA A 7 12.04 11.23 -9.73
CA ALA A 7 12.82 12.42 -10.10
C ALA A 7 14.01 12.06 -11.01
N LYS A 8 14.71 10.96 -10.70
CA LYS A 8 15.83 10.47 -11.52
C LYS A 8 15.37 10.06 -12.92
N GLU A 9 14.26 9.33 -13.03
CA GLU A 9 13.68 8.91 -14.31
C GLU A 9 13.22 10.10 -15.15
N LEU A 10 12.69 11.14 -14.50
CA LEU A 10 12.27 12.39 -15.13
C LEU A 10 13.44 13.35 -15.40
N GLY A 11 14.68 13.02 -15.00
CA GLY A 11 15.84 13.88 -15.18
C GLY A 11 15.81 15.18 -14.36
N VAL A 12 15.00 15.25 -13.31
CA VAL A 12 14.83 16.45 -12.47
C VAL A 12 15.32 16.24 -11.05
N SER A 13 15.56 17.35 -10.32
CA SER A 13 15.83 17.26 -8.90
C SER A 13 14.57 16.87 -8.11
N THR A 14 14.75 16.20 -6.97
CA THR A 14 13.61 15.85 -6.09
C THR A 14 12.86 17.08 -5.57
N SER A 15 13.57 18.20 -5.38
CA SER A 15 12.97 19.49 -4.97
C SER A 15 12.07 20.04 -6.07
N THR A 16 12.53 20.01 -7.32
CA THR A 16 11.75 20.43 -8.49
C THR A 16 10.50 19.57 -8.65
N LEU A 17 10.64 18.25 -8.54
CA LEU A 17 9.50 17.34 -8.66
C LEU A 17 8.46 17.60 -7.55
N LYS A 18 8.88 17.78 -6.29
CA LYS A 18 7.98 18.12 -5.17
C LYS A 18 7.27 19.46 -5.41
N TYR A 19 7.98 20.45 -5.93
CA TYR A 19 7.40 21.76 -6.23
C TYR A 19 6.30 21.62 -7.29
N ARG A 20 6.58 20.93 -8.40
CA ARG A 20 5.58 20.65 -9.45
C ARG A 20 4.38 19.86 -8.94
N CYS A 21 4.61 18.85 -8.08
CA CYS A 21 3.50 18.12 -7.46
C CYS A 21 2.60 19.06 -6.63
N ARG A 22 3.17 20.00 -5.88
CA ARG A 22 2.39 20.97 -5.09
C ARG A 22 1.61 21.95 -5.96
N GLU A 23 2.16 22.37 -7.11
CA GLU A 23 1.44 23.21 -8.08
C GLU A 23 0.22 22.49 -8.68
N LEU A 24 0.27 21.17 -8.77
CA LEU A 24 -0.82 20.33 -9.28
C LEU A 24 -1.76 19.83 -8.17
N ASP A 25 -1.77 20.46 -7.00
CA ASP A 25 -2.55 20.05 -5.83
C ASP A 25 -2.30 18.59 -5.39
N ILE A 26 -1.08 18.08 -5.61
CA ILE A 26 -0.61 16.79 -5.12
C ILE A 26 0.31 17.06 -3.91
N PRO A 27 -0.24 17.20 -2.69
CA PRO A 27 0.56 17.56 -1.52
C PRO A 27 1.54 16.47 -1.10
N TYR A 28 1.24 15.20 -1.41
CA TYR A 28 2.02 14.05 -0.98
C TYR A 28 2.17 13.02 -2.10
N TRP A 29 3.38 12.48 -2.24
CA TRP A 29 3.64 11.38 -3.16
C TRP A 29 3.05 10.06 -2.60
N PRO A 30 2.12 9.39 -3.31
CA PRO A 30 1.31 8.30 -2.75
C PRO A 30 2.07 6.98 -2.53
N TYR A 31 3.37 6.93 -2.81
CA TYR A 31 4.19 5.71 -2.75
C TYR A 31 4.08 4.93 -1.44
N LEU A 32 4.05 5.62 -0.29
CA LEU A 32 3.98 4.93 1.01
C LEU A 32 2.64 4.20 1.19
N LYS A 33 1.54 4.81 0.75
CA LYS A 33 0.20 4.20 0.78
C LYS A 33 0.19 2.97 -0.15
N MET A 34 0.71 3.13 -1.38
CA MET A 34 0.79 2.03 -2.34
C MET A 34 1.64 0.86 -1.83
N LYS A 35 2.80 1.14 -1.22
CA LYS A 35 3.67 0.10 -0.66
C LYS A 35 2.93 -0.68 0.45
N SER A 36 2.18 0.03 1.29
CA SER A 36 1.37 -0.60 2.34
C SER A 36 0.27 -1.50 1.77
N LEU A 37 -0.41 -1.08 0.70
CA LEU A 37 -1.47 -1.86 0.04
C LEU A 37 -0.89 -3.07 -0.70
N ALA A 38 0.23 -2.92 -1.42
CA ALA A 38 0.92 -4.05 -2.06
C ALA A 38 1.39 -5.11 -1.04
N THR A 39 1.86 -4.67 0.14
CA THR A 39 2.23 -5.60 1.22
C THR A 39 1.01 -6.34 1.78
N LEU A 40 -0.13 -5.65 1.87
CA LEU A 40 -1.39 -6.24 2.29
C LEU A 40 -1.89 -7.26 1.27
N GLU A 41 -1.86 -6.93 -0.02
CA GLU A 41 -2.20 -7.84 -1.12
C GLU A 41 -1.36 -9.12 -1.09
N SER A 42 -0.04 -8.99 -0.97
CA SER A 42 0.87 -10.13 -0.85
C SER A 42 0.57 -10.99 0.38
N SER A 43 0.21 -10.36 1.51
CA SER A 43 -0.21 -11.09 2.70
C SER A 43 -1.52 -11.84 2.45
N VAL A 44 -2.52 -11.20 1.82
CA VAL A 44 -3.79 -11.82 1.45
C VAL A 44 -3.55 -13.02 0.53
N LEU A 45 -2.74 -12.87 -0.52
CA LEU A 45 -2.36 -13.96 -1.41
C LEU A 45 -1.69 -15.13 -0.67
N GLY A 46 -0.78 -14.85 0.26
CA GLY A 46 -0.08 -15.87 1.05
C GLY A 46 -0.97 -16.64 2.03
N PHE A 47 -2.10 -16.07 2.44
CA PHE A 47 -3.07 -16.71 3.35
C PHE A 47 -4.35 -17.20 2.66
N ALA A 48 -4.59 -16.80 1.40
CA ALA A 48 -5.85 -17.01 0.71
C ALA A 48 -6.09 -18.46 0.28
N ARG A 49 -7.29 -18.97 0.59
CA ARG A 49 -7.96 -20.00 -0.21
C ARG A 49 -8.75 -19.31 -1.34
N ALA A 50 -9.25 -20.08 -2.31
CA ALA A 50 -9.91 -19.63 -3.55
C ALA A 50 -10.98 -18.50 -3.41
N GLY A 51 -11.50 -18.23 -2.21
CA GLY A 51 -12.46 -17.16 -1.93
C GLY A 51 -11.90 -15.73 -1.82
N SER A 52 -10.58 -15.49 -1.68
CA SER A 52 -10.06 -14.14 -1.39
C SER A 52 -9.87 -13.22 -2.62
N GLN A 53 -10.30 -13.64 -3.82
CA GLN A 53 -10.13 -12.86 -5.04
C GLN A 53 -10.83 -11.49 -4.99
N HIS A 54 -12.01 -11.42 -4.37
CA HIS A 54 -12.75 -10.17 -4.21
C HIS A 54 -11.99 -9.15 -3.33
N ILE A 55 -11.31 -9.63 -2.29
CA ILE A 55 -10.49 -8.80 -1.40
C ILE A 55 -9.30 -8.21 -2.16
N ILE A 56 -8.62 -9.04 -2.96
CA ILE A 56 -7.49 -8.59 -3.78
C ILE A 56 -7.96 -7.55 -4.80
N ARG A 57 -9.10 -7.79 -5.45
CA ARG A 57 -9.69 -6.83 -6.39
C ARG A 57 -9.97 -5.49 -5.72
N HIS A 58 -10.62 -5.50 -4.56
CA HIS A 58 -10.88 -4.27 -3.78
C HIS A 58 -9.60 -3.51 -3.42
N ILE A 59 -8.54 -4.22 -2.98
CA ILE A 59 -7.24 -3.58 -2.68
C ILE A 59 -6.65 -2.91 -3.92
N ARG A 60 -6.77 -3.52 -5.10
CA ARG A 60 -6.26 -2.96 -6.36
C ARG A 60 -7.07 -1.74 -6.82
N GLU A 61 -8.40 -1.82 -6.78
CA GLU A 61 -9.29 -0.68 -7.09
C GLU A 61 -8.95 0.52 -6.19
N GLU A 62 -8.70 0.27 -4.90
CA GLU A 62 -8.29 1.32 -3.97
C GLU A 62 -6.89 1.87 -4.27
N MET A 63 -5.96 1.04 -4.72
CA MET A 63 -4.63 1.50 -5.18
C MET A 63 -4.75 2.42 -6.39
N GLU A 64 -5.59 2.07 -7.36
CA GLU A 64 -5.86 2.88 -8.56
C GLU A 64 -6.50 4.23 -8.17
N ALA A 65 -7.52 4.22 -7.31
CA ALA A 65 -8.14 5.44 -6.81
C ALA A 65 -7.13 6.38 -6.12
N ILE A 66 -6.19 5.85 -5.33
CA ILE A 66 -5.14 6.64 -4.68
C ILE A 66 -4.08 7.14 -5.68
N MET A 67 -3.84 6.43 -6.79
CA MET A 67 -2.97 6.92 -7.85
C MET A 67 -3.60 8.11 -8.58
N ASP A 68 -4.88 8.00 -8.92
CA ASP A 68 -5.64 9.05 -9.61
C ASP A 68 -5.81 10.27 -8.70
N ASN A 69 -6.05 10.03 -7.40
CA ASN A 69 -6.16 11.08 -6.41
C ASN A 69 -5.30 10.78 -5.16
N PRO A 70 -4.07 11.33 -5.10
CA PRO A 70 -3.14 11.12 -3.99
C PRO A 70 -3.63 11.61 -2.62
N THR A 71 -4.62 12.50 -2.61
CA THR A 71 -5.22 13.03 -1.38
C THR A 71 -6.15 12.01 -0.71
N LEU A 72 -6.66 11.04 -1.46
CA LEU A 72 -7.55 10.00 -0.93
C LEU A 72 -6.87 9.21 0.18
N LYS A 73 -7.62 8.95 1.24
CA LYS A 73 -7.17 8.13 2.36
C LYS A 73 -7.47 6.67 2.07
N ILE A 74 -6.69 5.80 2.71
CA ILE A 74 -7.00 4.38 2.73
C ILE A 74 -8.33 4.21 3.50
N SER A 75 -9.25 3.46 2.92
CA SER A 75 -10.54 3.05 3.47
C SER A 75 -10.37 2.39 4.83
N ASP A 76 -11.35 2.61 5.71
CA ASP A 76 -11.34 2.00 7.04
C ASP A 76 -11.50 0.48 6.97
N GLU A 77 -12.18 -0.05 5.97
CA GLU A 77 -12.29 -1.50 5.71
C GLU A 77 -10.90 -2.12 5.45
N THR A 78 -10.09 -1.44 4.64
CA THR A 78 -8.74 -1.90 4.30
C THR A 78 -7.77 -1.76 5.47
N LYS A 79 -7.98 -0.76 6.35
CA LYS A 79 -7.23 -0.65 7.62
C LYS A 79 -7.58 -1.79 8.56
N ASP A 80 -8.86 -2.12 8.70
CA ASP A 80 -9.30 -3.24 9.54
C ASP A 80 -8.76 -4.57 9.02
N LEU A 81 -8.82 -4.81 7.70
CA LEU A 81 -8.21 -5.99 7.08
C LEU A 81 -6.71 -6.09 7.38
N ARG A 82 -5.98 -4.97 7.30
CA ARG A 82 -4.56 -4.93 7.63
C ARG A 82 -4.29 -5.32 9.08
N TYR A 83 -5.10 -4.80 10.01
CA TYR A 83 -4.99 -5.13 11.41
C TYR A 83 -5.25 -6.62 11.67
N ARG A 84 -6.32 -7.18 11.08
CA ARG A 84 -6.64 -8.61 11.17
C ARG A 84 -5.50 -9.48 10.65
N MET A 85 -4.92 -9.12 9.50
CA MET A 85 -3.78 -9.84 8.92
C MET A 85 -2.52 -9.78 9.79
N TYR A 86 -2.25 -8.63 10.39
CA TYR A 86 -1.15 -8.49 11.34
C TYR A 86 -1.33 -9.41 12.55
N GLU A 87 -2.53 -9.44 13.15
CA GLU A 87 -2.82 -10.29 14.29
C GLU A 87 -2.75 -11.79 13.93
N LEU A 88 -3.21 -12.19 12.73
CA LEU A 88 -3.05 -13.56 12.24
C LEU A 88 -1.57 -13.94 12.11
N LYS A 89 -0.76 -13.10 11.47
CA LYS A 89 0.68 -13.33 11.29
C LYS A 89 1.41 -13.43 12.63
N LYS A 90 1.06 -12.56 13.58
CA LYS A 90 1.59 -12.57 14.96
C LYS A 90 1.22 -13.85 15.70
N LYS A 91 -0.03 -14.31 15.61
CA LYS A 91 -0.47 -15.59 16.19
C LYS A 91 0.28 -16.78 15.61
N MET A 92 0.49 -16.82 14.29
CA MET A 92 1.27 -17.88 13.65
C MET A 92 2.73 -17.89 14.10
N LYS A 93 3.37 -16.72 14.19
CA LYS A 93 4.75 -16.62 14.68
C LYS A 93 4.89 -17.16 16.10
N ARG A 94 3.95 -16.83 17.00
CA ARG A 94 3.93 -17.35 18.38
C ARG A 94 3.80 -18.87 18.42
N LYS A 95 2.92 -19.45 17.60
CA LYS A 95 2.77 -20.91 17.49
C LYS A 95 4.03 -21.60 16.98
N ALA A 96 4.73 -21.00 16.01
CA ALA A 96 5.98 -21.54 15.48
C ALA A 96 7.13 -21.50 16.52
N THR A 97 7.20 -20.45 17.35
CA THR A 97 8.24 -20.32 18.38
C THR A 97 7.96 -21.11 19.66
N GLY A 98 6.69 -21.45 19.94
CA GLY A 98 6.30 -22.27 21.09
C GLY A 98 6.20 -23.77 20.80
N ALA A 99 6.60 -24.20 19.60
CA ALA A 99 6.64 -25.61 19.19
C ALA A 99 8.05 -26.22 19.27
N VAL A 100 8.91 -25.66 20.14
CA VAL A 100 10.26 -26.15 20.44
C VAL A 100 10.31 -26.59 21.89
#